data_AF-A0AAJ5WGQ3-F1
#
_entry.id   AF-A0AAJ5WGQ3-F1
#
_cell.length_a   1.000
_cell.length_b   1.000
_cell.length_c   1.000
_cell.angle_alpha   90.00
_cell.angle_beta   90.00
_cell.angle_gamma   90.00
#
_symmetry.space_group_name_H-M   'P 1'
#
loop_
_entity.id
_entity.type
_entity.pdbx_description
1 polymer ?
#
loop_
_entity_poly.entity_id
_entity_poly.type
_entity_poly.pdbx_seq_one_letter_code
_entity_poly.pdbx_strand_id
1 'polypeptide(L)'
;MPAETHVQTCPVELSKPVKVSEVHELGGIGCGERSIDEYLKKRARNRQQETLAVEYVTCFNRIRQVASIFTFSSGSFARQSMSPKKLQRNTATAHPNTTTGPMGRASPAYFNGT
;
A
#
# COMPACT_ATOMS: atom_id res chain seq x y z
N MET A 1 16.15 36.94 3.36
CA MET A 1 14.75 36.71 3.76
C MET A 1 14.15 35.71 2.77
N PRO A 2 13.86 34.45 3.13
CA PRO A 2 13.13 33.58 2.24
C PRO A 2 11.62 33.77 2.47
N ALA A 3 10.87 33.93 1.39
CA ALA A 3 9.42 34.05 1.40
C ALA A 3 8.80 32.70 1.78
N GLU A 4 7.95 32.71 2.80
CA GLU A 4 7.16 31.55 3.20
C GLU A 4 6.03 31.35 2.16
N THR A 5 6.25 30.41 1.23
CA THR A 5 5.20 29.97 0.33
C THR A 5 4.18 29.19 1.14
N HIS A 6 3.04 29.81 1.44
CA HIS A 6 1.87 29.15 2.01
C HIS A 6 1.37 28.10 1.02
N VAL A 7 1.77 26.84 1.19
CA VAL A 7 1.21 25.71 0.43
C VAL A 7 -0.20 25.50 0.96
N GLN A 8 -1.19 26.00 0.21
CA GLN A 8 -2.59 25.76 0.50
C GLN A 8 -2.90 24.29 0.21
N THR A 9 -2.91 23.46 1.24
CA THR A 9 -3.26 22.05 1.13
C THR A 9 -4.78 21.94 0.98
N CYS A 10 -5.28 21.90 -0.26
CA CYS A 10 -6.65 21.46 -0.50
C CYS A 10 -6.78 20.03 0.06
N PRO A 11 -7.75 19.74 0.93
CA PRO A 11 -7.94 18.39 1.44
C PRO A 11 -8.28 17.49 0.25
N VAL A 12 -7.30 16.71 -0.18
CA VAL A 12 -7.48 15.74 -1.25
C VAL A 12 -8.35 14.62 -0.70
N GLU A 13 -9.62 14.60 -1.09
CA GLU A 13 -10.52 13.54 -0.69
C GLU A 13 -10.08 12.22 -1.30
N LEU A 14 -10.00 11.18 -0.47
CA LEU A 14 -9.65 9.82 -0.88
C LEU A 14 -10.90 8.95 -0.88
N SER A 15 -10.96 8.02 -1.83
CA SER A 15 -11.98 6.97 -1.83
C SER A 15 -11.77 6.01 -0.65
N LYS A 16 -12.82 5.25 -0.32
CA LYS A 16 -12.68 4.08 0.55
C LYS A 16 -11.67 3.11 -0.06
N PRO A 17 -10.90 2.37 0.76
CA PRO A 17 -10.04 1.30 0.26
C PRO A 17 -10.87 0.23 -0.44
N VAL A 18 -10.47 -0.13 -1.66
CA VAL A 18 -11.12 -1.16 -2.47
C VAL A 18 -10.05 -2.12 -3.00
N LYS A 19 -10.45 -3.36 -3.30
CA LYS A 19 -9.52 -4.33 -3.90
C LYS A 19 -9.06 -3.86 -5.26
N VAL A 20 -7.79 -4.09 -5.59
CA VAL A 20 -7.26 -3.72 -6.90
C VAL A 20 -8.03 -4.48 -7.99
N SER A 21 -8.34 -3.80 -9.08
CA SER A 21 -9.11 -4.35 -10.20
C SER A 21 -8.78 -3.58 -11.47
N GLU A 22 -9.31 -4.03 -12.61
CA GLU A 22 -8.95 -3.48 -13.92
C GLU A 22 -9.36 -2.03 -14.13
N VAL A 23 -10.27 -1.52 -13.30
CA VAL A 23 -10.75 -0.14 -13.40
C VAL A 23 -9.73 0.88 -12.89
N HIS A 24 -8.73 0.46 -12.12
CA HIS A 24 -7.78 1.35 -11.46
C HIS A 24 -6.61 1.70 -12.37
N GLU A 25 -6.23 2.97 -12.40
CA GLU A 25 -5.06 3.43 -13.12
C GLU A 25 -3.79 3.19 -12.29
N LEU A 26 -3.08 2.11 -12.62
CA LEU A 26 -1.86 1.65 -11.93
C LEU A 26 -0.58 2.29 -12.51
N GLY A 27 -0.69 3.46 -13.16
CA GLY A 27 0.38 4.16 -13.89
C GLY A 27 1.56 4.64 -13.03
N GLY A 28 1.57 4.33 -11.74
CA GLY A 28 2.55 4.76 -10.73
C GLY A 28 1.91 5.77 -9.78
N ILE A 29 2.22 5.64 -8.48
CA ILE A 29 1.65 6.54 -7.46
C ILE A 29 2.59 7.71 -7.17
N GLY A 30 3.86 7.64 -7.56
CA GLY A 30 4.77 8.74 -7.28
C GLY A 30 5.12 8.88 -5.80
N CYS A 31 5.31 7.73 -5.17
CA CYS A 31 5.67 7.64 -3.76
C CYS A 31 7.16 7.97 -3.51
N GLY A 32 7.93 8.33 -4.54
CA GLY A 32 9.37 8.57 -4.48
C GLY A 32 10.22 7.29 -4.51
N GLU A 33 9.58 6.13 -4.39
CA GLU A 33 10.24 4.82 -4.32
C GLU A 33 9.89 3.99 -5.56
N ARG A 34 10.86 3.83 -6.47
CA ARG A 34 10.67 3.15 -7.76
C ARG A 34 10.21 1.70 -7.60
N SER A 35 10.69 1.02 -6.56
CA SER A 35 10.35 -0.39 -6.31
C SER A 35 8.85 -0.60 -6.06
N ILE A 36 8.20 0.34 -5.39
CA ILE A 36 6.76 0.30 -5.11
C ILE A 36 5.96 0.63 -6.36
N ASP A 37 6.36 1.66 -7.12
CA ASP A 37 5.69 2.01 -8.37
C ASP A 37 5.78 0.89 -9.41
N GLU A 38 6.94 0.22 -9.52
CA GLU A 38 7.09 -0.96 -10.38
C GLU A 38 6.28 -2.17 -9.89
N TYR A 39 6.20 -2.37 -8.59
CA TYR A 39 5.37 -3.40 -8.00
C TYR A 39 3.90 -3.19 -8.36
N LEU A 40 3.39 -1.97 -8.18
CA LEU A 40 2.02 -1.60 -8.51
C LEU A 40 1.70 -1.83 -10.00
N LYS A 41 2.63 -1.46 -10.89
CA LYS A 41 2.47 -1.61 -12.35
C LYS A 41 2.47 -3.05 -12.80
N LYS A 42 3.42 -3.86 -12.30
CA LYS A 42 3.77 -5.15 -12.91
C LYS A 42 3.30 -6.36 -12.12
N ARG A 43 3.11 -6.24 -10.80
CA ARG A 43 2.97 -7.40 -9.90
C ARG A 43 1.68 -7.40 -9.10
N ALA A 44 1.18 -6.21 -8.77
CA ALA A 44 0.03 -6.00 -7.90
C ALA A 44 -1.19 -6.86 -8.28
N ARG A 45 -1.64 -6.67 -9.51
CA ARG A 45 -2.82 -7.38 -10.05
C ARG A 45 -2.59 -8.88 -10.19
N ASN A 46 -1.41 -9.29 -10.65
CA ASN A 46 -1.07 -10.70 -10.84
C ASN A 46 -1.09 -11.45 -9.51
N ARG A 47 -0.53 -10.85 -8.45
CA ARG A 47 -0.54 -11.46 -7.11
C ARG A 47 -1.93 -11.59 -6.51
N GLN A 48 -2.83 -10.65 -6.82
CA GLN A 48 -4.22 -10.79 -6.42
C GLN A 48 -4.96 -11.87 -7.21
N GLN A 49 -4.71 -11.99 -8.51
CA GLN A 49 -5.28 -13.05 -9.35
C GLN A 49 -4.80 -14.44 -8.94
N GLU A 50 -3.51 -14.58 -8.61
CA GLU A 50 -2.90 -15.81 -8.11
C GLU A 50 -3.25 -16.11 -6.64
N THR A 51 -4.06 -15.26 -5.99
CA THR A 51 -4.44 -15.39 -4.56
C THR A 51 -3.24 -15.46 -3.60
N LEU A 52 -2.09 -14.91 -4.03
CA LEU A 52 -0.87 -14.86 -3.21
C LEU A 52 -0.90 -13.71 -2.21
N ALA A 53 -1.58 -12.63 -2.57
CA ALA A 53 -1.77 -11.46 -1.71
C ALA A 53 -3.11 -10.79 -2.01
N VAL A 54 -3.67 -10.11 -1.01
CA VAL A 54 -4.82 -9.23 -1.17
C VAL A 54 -4.30 -7.81 -1.23
N GLU A 55 -4.67 -7.09 -2.29
CA GLU A 55 -4.19 -5.74 -2.53
C GLU A 55 -5.33 -4.75 -2.50
N TYR A 56 -5.21 -3.77 -1.62
CA TYR A 56 -6.14 -2.67 -1.50
C TYR A 56 -5.52 -1.40 -2.04
N VAL A 57 -6.33 -0.63 -2.74
CA VAL A 57 -5.97 0.70 -3.23
C VAL A 57 -6.99 1.72 -2.75
N THR A 58 -6.52 2.94 -2.49
CA THR A 58 -7.40 4.11 -2.45
C THR A 58 -7.12 4.94 -3.68
N CYS A 59 -8.17 5.56 -4.22
CA CYS A 59 -8.05 6.51 -5.32
C CYS A 59 -8.28 7.92 -4.83
N PHE A 60 -7.78 8.88 -5.60
CA PHE A 60 -8.22 10.26 -5.47
C PHE A 60 -9.70 10.37 -5.83
N ASN A 61 -10.47 11.16 -5.09
CA ASN A 61 -11.92 11.21 -5.27
C ASN A 61 -12.29 11.62 -6.70
N ARG A 62 -13.35 11.02 -7.25
CA ARG A 62 -13.89 11.23 -8.61
C ARG A 62 -12.97 10.83 -9.78
N ILE A 63 -11.76 10.35 -9.53
CA ILE A 63 -10.86 9.80 -10.55
C ILE A 63 -10.42 8.38 -10.19
N ARG A 64 -10.01 7.59 -11.20
CA ARG A 64 -9.56 6.20 -10.99
C ARG A 64 -8.05 6.09 -10.73
N GLN A 65 -7.40 7.24 -10.53
CA GLN A 65 -5.99 7.34 -10.23
C GLN A 65 -5.72 6.86 -8.80
N VAL A 66 -4.86 5.86 -8.67
CA VAL A 66 -4.48 5.31 -7.37
C VAL A 66 -3.66 6.35 -6.61
N ALA A 67 -4.04 6.57 -5.35
CA ALA A 67 -3.36 7.45 -4.41
C ALA A 67 -2.54 6.66 -3.37
N SER A 68 -2.95 5.43 -3.05
CA SER A 68 -2.17 4.54 -2.17
C SER A 68 -2.43 3.08 -2.44
N ILE A 69 -1.47 2.23 -2.06
CA ILE A 69 -1.56 0.77 -2.10
C ILE A 69 -1.20 0.17 -0.74
N PHE A 70 -1.96 -0.85 -0.36
CA PHE A 70 -1.73 -1.71 0.79
C PHE A 70 -1.80 -3.18 0.37
N THR A 71 -0.70 -3.92 0.56
CA THR A 71 -0.64 -5.35 0.25
C THR A 71 -0.63 -6.16 1.55
N PHE A 72 -1.52 -7.14 1.64
CA PHE A 72 -1.55 -8.11 2.74
C PHE A 72 -1.40 -9.53 2.21
N SER A 73 -0.53 -10.33 2.81
CA SER A 73 -0.39 -11.75 2.52
C SER A 73 -0.46 -12.56 3.81
N SER A 74 -1.00 -13.77 3.73
CA SER A 74 -0.92 -14.73 4.83
C SER A 74 0.50 -15.29 4.94
N GLY A 75 0.94 -15.54 6.15
CA GLY A 75 2.26 -16.13 6.40
C GLY A 75 2.34 -16.75 7.78
N SER A 76 3.54 -17.21 8.13
CA SER A 76 3.83 -17.61 9.50
C SER A 76 5.26 -17.26 9.90
N PHE A 77 5.45 -16.98 11.18
CA PHE A 77 6.79 -16.83 11.78
C PHE A 77 7.13 -18.05 12.61
N ALA A 78 8.35 -18.57 12.45
CA ALA A 78 8.88 -19.57 13.36
C ALA A 78 8.92 -18.99 14.78
N ARG A 79 8.53 -19.78 15.78
CA ARG A 79 8.51 -19.36 17.19
C ARG A 79 9.84 -18.76 17.64
N GLN A 80 10.95 -19.34 17.20
CA GLN A 80 12.30 -18.88 17.55
C GLN A 80 12.60 -17.46 17.05
N SER A 81 12.00 -17.07 15.92
CA SER A 81 12.17 -15.76 15.29
C SER A 81 11.19 -14.71 15.84
N MET A 82 10.30 -15.08 16.75
CA MET A 82 9.25 -14.20 17.23
C MET A 82 9.75 -13.25 18.32
N SER A 83 9.49 -11.95 18.16
CA SER A 83 9.77 -10.93 19.17
C SER A 83 8.50 -10.13 19.43
N PRO A 84 8.15 -9.81 20.70
CA PRO A 84 8.87 -10.11 21.94
C PRO A 84 8.74 -11.58 22.41
N LYS A 85 9.72 -12.08 23.19
CA LYS A 85 9.78 -13.47 23.71
C LYS A 85 8.52 -13.91 24.47
N LYS A 86 7.75 -12.98 25.03
CA LYS A 86 6.47 -13.28 25.70
C LYS A 86 5.47 -13.96 24.76
N LEU A 87 5.51 -13.64 23.46
CA LEU A 87 4.65 -14.24 22.45
C LEU A 87 5.06 -15.67 22.09
N GLN A 88 6.24 -16.15 22.51
CA GLN A 88 6.71 -17.52 22.25
C GLN A 88 6.15 -18.57 23.22
N ARG A 89 5.67 -18.14 24.39
CA ARG A 89 5.29 -19.05 25.48
C ARG A 89 3.94 -19.70 25.20
N ASN A 90 3.87 -21.04 25.33
CA ASN A 90 2.65 -21.84 25.17
C ASN A 90 1.95 -21.74 23.80
N THR A 91 2.61 -21.27 22.76
CA THR A 91 2.04 -21.12 21.41
C THR A 91 2.39 -22.29 20.50
N ALA A 92 2.06 -22.26 19.20
CA ALA A 92 2.49 -23.25 18.21
C ALA A 92 3.90 -22.97 17.67
N THR A 93 4.55 -23.97 17.06
CA THR A 93 5.93 -23.83 16.53
C THR A 93 6.03 -22.81 15.39
N ALA A 94 4.95 -22.66 14.63
CA ALA A 94 4.77 -21.58 13.67
C ALA A 94 3.55 -20.74 14.07
N HIS A 95 3.72 -19.43 14.08
CA HIS A 95 2.67 -18.48 14.43
C HIS A 95 2.02 -17.94 13.16
N PRO A 96 0.69 -18.08 12.99
CA PRO A 96 0.01 -17.47 11.86
C PRO A 96 0.15 -15.95 11.94
N ASN A 97 0.44 -15.33 10.80
CA ASN A 97 0.54 -13.88 10.68
C ASN A 97 -0.17 -13.40 9.41
N THR A 98 -0.44 -12.10 9.40
CA THR A 98 -0.68 -11.37 8.16
C THR A 98 0.50 -10.44 7.97
N THR A 99 1.27 -10.69 6.92
CA THR A 99 2.42 -9.87 6.57
C THR A 99 1.96 -8.75 5.67
N THR A 100 2.42 -7.54 5.96
CA THR A 100 2.21 -6.40 5.07
C THR A 100 3.35 -6.32 4.07
N GLY A 101 3.00 -6.32 2.79
CA GLY A 101 3.94 -6.21 1.68
C GLY A 101 4.34 -4.75 1.41
N PRO A 102 4.77 -4.43 0.18
CA PRO A 102 5.07 -3.05 -0.18
C PRO A 102 3.84 -2.16 0.02
N MET A 103 4.05 -1.04 0.69
CA MET A 103 3.03 -0.02 0.93
C MET A 103 3.57 1.31 0.45
N GLY A 104 2.74 2.06 -0.26
CA GLY A 104 3.11 3.39 -0.71
C GLY A 104 1.90 4.29 -0.81
N ARG A 105 2.15 5.58 -0.62
CA ARG A 105 1.19 6.65 -0.88
C ARG A 105 1.83 7.64 -1.83
N ALA A 106 1.03 8.15 -2.76
CA ALA A 106 1.40 9.25 -3.61
C ALA A 106 1.83 10.47 -2.79
N SER A 107 2.84 11.18 -3.29
CA SER A 107 3.17 12.48 -2.73
C SER A 107 2.00 13.47 -2.99
N PRO A 108 1.75 14.46 -2.13
CA PRO A 108 0.69 15.44 -2.36
C PRO A 108 0.83 16.17 -3.70
N ALA A 109 2.07 16.40 -4.13
CA ALA A 109 2.41 17.01 -5.43
C ALA A 109 2.13 16.12 -6.65
N TYR A 110 1.85 14.82 -6.44
CA TYR A 110 1.52 13.89 -7.53
C TYR A 110 0.03 13.92 -7.91
N PHE A 111 -0.80 14.62 -7.14
CA PHE A 111 -2.19 14.85 -7.52
C PHE A 111 -2.26 15.94 -8.60
N ASN A 112 -2.39 15.50 -9.86
CA ASN A 112 -2.67 16.40 -10.99
C ASN A 112 -4.19 16.63 -11.06
N GLY A 113 -4.73 17.35 -10.08
CA GLY A 113 -6.12 17.81 -10.14
C GLY A 113 -6.28 18.88 -11.21
N THR A 114 -7.04 18.59 -12.26
CA THR A 114 -7.72 19.61 -13.09
C THR A 114 -9.06 19.96 -12.47
#